data_AF-A0A936BKS4-F1
#
_entry.id   AF-A0A936BKS4-F1
#
_cell.length_a   1.000
_cell.length_b   1.000
_cell.length_c   1.000
_cell.angle_alpha   90.00
_cell.angle_beta   90.00
_cell.angle_gamma   90.00
#
_symmetry.space_group_name_H-M   'P 1'
#
loop_
_entity.id
_entity.type
_entity.pdbx_description
1 polymer ?
#
loop_
_entity_poly.entity_id
_entity_poly.type
_entity_poly.pdbx_seq_one_letter_code
_entity_poly.pdbx_strand_id
1 'polypeptide(L)'
;MRALLAIVWAVLVALLGWRAVAAKAPEIQEDIRSRTAAVIAPLLPTANVEVDGRFVTLRGEAPDEAALKNVVNAARRVDGALGPWNGLWVAIKAPAEDASAARVVELEAALAKARSEADSALARAGELDVLIAKLTADADAAKARIAELEKLAAGAGDADKLRADLDAAKAALAAAEALRGGGRRQRRARRRG
;
A
#
# COMPACT_ATOMS: atom_id res chain seq x y z
N MET A 1 42.53 -71.05 -0.63
CA MET A 1 41.30 -71.33 -1.41
C MET A 1 40.01 -70.91 -0.71
N ARG A 2 39.77 -71.24 0.57
CA ARG A 2 38.53 -70.88 1.29
C ARG A 2 38.20 -69.38 1.32
N ALA A 3 39.21 -68.52 1.54
CA ALA A 3 39.02 -67.06 1.56
C ALA A 3 38.60 -66.47 0.21
N LEU A 4 39.18 -66.96 -0.89
CA LEU A 4 38.81 -66.56 -2.26
C LEU A 4 37.36 -66.93 -2.58
N LEU A 5 36.95 -68.13 -2.17
CA LEU A 5 35.58 -68.62 -2.36
C LEU A 5 34.56 -67.75 -1.60
N ALA A 6 34.90 -67.33 -0.37
CA ALA A 6 34.05 -66.43 0.43
C ALA A 6 33.90 -65.04 -0.23
N ILE A 7 34.99 -64.48 -0.77
CA ILE A 7 34.95 -63.19 -1.47
C ILE A 7 34.09 -63.27 -2.73
N VAL A 8 34.27 -64.31 -3.55
CA VAL A 8 33.46 -64.52 -4.76
C VAL A 8 31.98 -64.64 -4.40
N TRP A 9 31.66 -65.36 -3.32
CA TRP A 9 30.29 -65.51 -2.85
C TRP A 9 29.69 -64.18 -2.38
N ALA A 10 30.44 -63.37 -1.63
CA ALA A 10 30.01 -62.05 -1.20
C ALA A 10 29.74 -61.10 -2.38
N VAL A 11 30.61 -61.11 -3.40
CA VAL A 11 30.42 -60.32 -4.63
C VAL A 11 29.18 -60.78 -5.40
N LEU A 12 28.95 -62.09 -5.52
CA LEU A 12 27.76 -62.63 -6.19
C LEU A 12 26.47 -62.22 -5.47
N VAL A 13 26.44 -62.29 -4.13
CA VAL A 13 25.29 -61.82 -3.34
C VAL A 13 25.06 -60.33 -3.52
N ALA A 14 26.12 -59.52 -3.51
CA ALA A 14 26.00 -58.08 -3.75
C ALA A 14 25.44 -57.77 -5.15
N LEU A 15 25.91 -58.48 -6.19
CA LEU A 15 25.42 -58.33 -7.56
C LEU A 15 23.97 -58.79 -7.72
N LEU A 16 23.58 -59.89 -7.07
CA LEU A 16 22.20 -60.38 -7.05
C LEU A 16 21.28 -59.39 -6.33
N GLY A 17 21.70 -58.87 -5.18
CA GLY A 17 20.98 -57.84 -4.43
C GLY A 17 20.80 -56.57 -5.26
N TRP A 18 21.86 -56.08 -5.89
CA TRP A 18 21.79 -54.92 -6.79
C TRP A 18 20.83 -55.15 -7.95
N ARG A 19 20.90 -56.33 -8.60
CA ARG A 19 20.00 -56.69 -9.70
C ARG A 19 18.54 -56.76 -9.27
N ALA A 20 18.27 -57.30 -8.08
CA ALA A 20 16.91 -57.36 -7.54
C ALA A 20 16.34 -55.96 -7.27
N VAL A 21 17.13 -55.06 -6.69
CA VAL A 21 16.73 -53.66 -6.46
C VAL A 21 16.52 -52.93 -7.78
N ALA A 22 17.45 -53.06 -8.73
CA ALA A 22 17.35 -52.43 -10.04
C ALA A 22 16.13 -52.92 -10.84
N ALA A 23 15.74 -54.19 -10.68
CA ALA A 23 14.54 -54.74 -11.32
C ALA A 23 13.23 -54.21 -10.72
N LYS A 24 13.20 -53.93 -9.41
CA LYS A 24 12.00 -53.43 -8.72
C LYS A 24 11.85 -51.92 -8.70
N ALA A 25 12.93 -51.17 -8.92
CA ALA A 25 12.90 -49.71 -8.93
C ALA A 25 11.86 -49.09 -9.90
N PRO A 26 11.70 -49.57 -11.15
CA PRO A 26 10.73 -49.00 -12.09
C PRO A 26 9.27 -49.21 -11.66
N GLU A 27 8.96 -50.39 -11.09
CA GLU A 27 7.61 -50.69 -10.59
C GLU A 27 7.21 -49.74 -9.44
N ILE A 28 8.15 -49.46 -8.53
CA ILE A 28 7.93 -48.54 -7.42
C ILE A 28 7.76 -47.11 -7.92
N GLN A 29 8.56 -46.68 -8.90
CA GLN A 29 8.44 -45.35 -9.50
C GLN A 29 7.07 -45.15 -10.15
N GLU A 30 6.60 -46.14 -10.92
CA GLU A 30 5.31 -46.04 -11.61
C GLU A 30 4.13 -46.07 -10.63
N ASP A 31 4.22 -46.86 -9.55
CA ASP A 31 3.22 -46.85 -8.48
C ASP A 31 3.14 -45.48 -7.78
N ILE A 32 4.30 -44.92 -7.39
CA ILE A 32 4.35 -43.58 -6.77
C ILE A 32 3.83 -42.52 -7.74
N ARG A 33 4.20 -42.61 -9.03
CA ARG A 33 3.74 -41.69 -10.07
C ARG A 33 2.23 -41.75 -10.23
N SER A 34 1.67 -42.96 -10.34
CA SER A 34 0.23 -43.18 -10.48
C SER A 34 -0.55 -42.63 -9.29
N ARG A 35 -0.12 -42.94 -8.06
CA ARG A 35 -0.76 -42.42 -6.83
C ARG A 35 -0.66 -40.91 -6.72
N THR A 36 0.48 -40.33 -7.07
CA THR A 36 0.67 -38.88 -7.04
C THR A 36 -0.17 -38.18 -8.11
N ALA A 37 -0.20 -38.71 -9.33
CA ALA A 37 -1.02 -38.19 -10.42
C ALA A 37 -2.52 -38.23 -10.08
N ALA A 38 -3.00 -39.30 -9.44
CA ALA A 38 -4.40 -39.42 -9.02
C ALA A 38 -4.83 -38.35 -8.01
N VAL A 39 -3.91 -37.92 -7.13
CA VAL A 39 -4.16 -36.86 -6.13
C VAL A 39 -4.08 -35.47 -6.76
N ILE A 40 -3.19 -35.28 -7.74
CA ILE A 40 -2.91 -33.96 -8.34
C ILE A 40 -3.87 -33.64 -9.48
N ALA A 41 -4.25 -34.61 -10.31
CA ALA A 41 -5.10 -34.38 -11.49
C ALA A 41 -6.42 -33.64 -11.17
N PRO A 42 -7.11 -33.88 -10.05
CA PRO A 42 -8.31 -33.10 -9.68
C PRO A 42 -8.02 -31.65 -9.29
N LEU A 43 -6.81 -31.37 -8.80
CA LEU A 43 -6.42 -30.04 -8.31
C LEU A 43 -5.80 -29.19 -9.42
N LEU A 44 -4.98 -29.81 -10.27
CA LEU A 44 -4.29 -29.16 -11.36
C LEU A 44 -4.08 -30.13 -12.53
N PRO A 45 -5.03 -30.21 -13.48
CA PRO A 45 -4.96 -31.15 -14.61
C PRO A 45 -3.78 -30.89 -15.55
N THR A 46 -3.29 -29.65 -15.58
CA THR A 46 -2.16 -29.21 -16.40
C THR A 46 -0.81 -29.52 -15.77
N ALA A 47 -0.77 -30.01 -14.52
CA ALA A 47 0.47 -30.34 -13.84
C ALA A 47 1.05 -31.67 -14.35
N ASN A 48 2.32 -31.63 -14.72
CA ASN A 48 3.11 -32.82 -15.00
C ASN A 48 3.75 -33.35 -13.71
N VAL A 49 3.72 -34.67 -13.54
CA VAL A 49 4.28 -35.38 -12.40
C VAL A 49 5.41 -36.29 -12.88
N GLU A 50 6.63 -35.97 -12.47
CA GLU A 50 7.84 -36.74 -12.74
C GLU A 50 8.30 -37.43 -11.45
N VAL A 51 8.71 -38.69 -11.53
CA VAL A 51 9.20 -39.46 -10.38
C VAL A 51 10.57 -40.04 -10.70
N ASP A 52 11.56 -39.72 -9.86
CA ASP A 52 12.91 -40.31 -9.91
C ASP A 52 13.19 -41.06 -8.60
N GLY A 53 13.11 -42.39 -8.67
CA GLY A 53 13.15 -43.28 -7.52
C GLY A 53 11.96 -43.04 -6.59
N ARG A 54 12.18 -42.26 -5.53
CA ARG A 54 11.13 -41.83 -4.58
C ARG A 54 10.85 -40.33 -4.65
N PHE A 55 11.68 -39.55 -5.35
CA PHE A 55 11.52 -38.11 -5.42
C PHE A 55 10.47 -37.75 -6.46
N VAL A 56 9.52 -36.90 -6.07
CA VAL A 56 8.46 -36.44 -6.96
C VAL A 56 8.79 -35.00 -7.36
N THR A 57 8.67 -34.67 -8.65
CA THR A 57 8.78 -33.31 -9.17
C THR A 57 7.47 -32.92 -9.82
N LEU A 58 6.95 -31.75 -9.44
CA LEU A 58 5.72 -31.18 -9.98
C LEU A 58 6.08 -30.01 -10.90
N ARG A 59 5.60 -30.02 -12.14
CA ARG A 59 5.83 -28.92 -13.09
C ARG A 59 4.52 -28.51 -13.73
N GLY A 60 4.33 -27.21 -13.94
CA GLY A 60 3.14 -26.70 -14.63
C GLY A 60 2.70 -25.34 -14.13
N GLU A 61 1.74 -24.79 -14.85
CA GLU A 61 1.12 -23.52 -14.51
C GLU A 61 -0.02 -23.74 -13.52
N ALA A 62 0.07 -23.09 -12.37
CA ALA A 62 -1.00 -22.99 -11.39
C ALA A 62 -1.79 -21.69 -11.59
N PRO A 63 -3.14 -21.73 -11.44
CA PRO A 63 -3.99 -20.55 -11.67
C PRO A 63 -3.77 -19.46 -10.63
N ASP A 64 -3.45 -19.84 -9.38
CA ASP A 64 -3.17 -18.92 -8.29
C ASP A 64 -2.26 -19.56 -7.23
N GLU A 65 -1.82 -18.75 -6.27
CA GLU A 65 -0.91 -19.18 -5.21
C GLU A 65 -1.57 -20.17 -4.21
N ALA A 66 -2.89 -20.13 -4.07
CA ALA A 66 -3.63 -21.05 -3.19
C ALA A 66 -3.70 -22.45 -3.79
N ALA A 67 -3.98 -22.55 -5.09
CA ALA A 67 -3.94 -23.79 -5.86
C ALA A 67 -2.54 -24.40 -5.83
N LEU A 68 -1.48 -23.60 -6.01
CA LEU A 68 -0.10 -24.05 -5.88
C LEU A 68 0.16 -24.68 -4.49
N LYS A 69 -0.21 -23.98 -3.41
CA LYS A 69 -0.06 -24.49 -2.04
C LYS A 69 -0.85 -25.78 -1.81
N ASN A 70 -2.08 -25.85 -2.31
CA ASN A 70 -2.94 -27.03 -2.17
C ASN A 70 -2.35 -28.24 -2.88
N VAL A 71 -1.86 -28.08 -4.11
CA VAL A 71 -1.22 -29.14 -4.90
C VAL A 71 0.05 -29.66 -4.22
N VAL A 72 0.93 -28.75 -3.77
CA VAL A 72 2.17 -29.14 -3.07
C VAL A 72 1.88 -29.88 -1.77
N ASN A 73 0.87 -29.43 -1.02
CA ASN A 73 0.47 -30.09 0.23
C ASN A 73 -0.17 -31.46 -0.01
N ALA A 74 -0.96 -31.61 -1.06
CA ALA A 74 -1.56 -32.89 -1.43
C ALA A 74 -0.49 -33.90 -1.84
N ALA A 75 0.49 -33.48 -2.65
CA ALA A 75 1.61 -34.31 -3.06
C ALA A 75 2.50 -34.77 -1.88
N ARG A 76 2.66 -33.95 -0.83
CA ARG A 76 3.38 -34.34 0.40
C ARG A 76 2.73 -35.47 1.18
N ARG A 77 1.43 -35.70 1.00
CA ARG A 77 0.67 -36.74 1.72
C ARG A 77 0.66 -38.08 0.99
N VAL A 78 1.28 -38.17 -0.18
CA VAL A 78 1.36 -39.42 -0.94
C VAL A 78 2.35 -40.35 -0.24
N ASP A 79 1.87 -41.52 0.17
CA ASP A 79 2.66 -42.48 0.91
C ASP A 79 3.83 -43.04 0.07
N GLY A 80 5.01 -43.18 0.69
CA GLY A 80 6.23 -43.66 0.03
C GLY A 80 6.99 -42.61 -0.80
N ALA A 81 6.35 -41.51 -1.21
CA ALA A 81 6.99 -40.40 -1.91
C ALA A 81 7.90 -39.58 -0.97
N LEU A 82 9.11 -39.29 -1.42
CA LEU A 82 10.01 -38.35 -0.76
C LEU A 82 9.79 -36.97 -1.37
N GLY A 83 9.15 -36.08 -0.59
CA GLY A 83 9.07 -34.63 -0.78
C GLY A 83 8.88 -34.12 -2.23
N PRO A 84 7.73 -33.51 -2.56
CA PRO A 84 7.55 -32.94 -3.89
C PRO A 84 8.49 -31.73 -4.09
N TRP A 85 9.32 -31.80 -5.12
CA TRP A 85 10.02 -30.66 -5.68
C TRP A 85 9.02 -29.78 -6.41
N ASN A 86 8.89 -28.53 -5.95
CA ASN A 86 7.94 -27.59 -6.51
C ASN A 86 8.58 -26.83 -7.69
N GLY A 87 8.21 -27.24 -8.90
CA GLY A 87 8.45 -26.51 -10.15
C GLY A 87 7.16 -25.92 -10.74
N LEU A 88 6.13 -25.70 -9.92
CA LEU A 88 4.91 -25.01 -10.34
C LEU A 88 5.13 -23.48 -10.34
N TRP A 89 4.53 -22.78 -11.30
CA TRP A 89 4.56 -21.31 -11.36
C TRP A 89 3.15 -20.75 -11.52
N VAL A 90 2.92 -19.53 -11.03
CA VAL A 90 1.66 -18.81 -11.23
C VAL A 90 1.88 -17.80 -12.35
N ALA A 91 1.07 -17.88 -13.42
CA ALA A 91 1.12 -16.86 -14.45
C ALA A 91 0.61 -15.53 -13.89
N ILE A 92 1.43 -14.49 -14.00
CA ILE A 92 0.98 -13.13 -13.72
C ILE A 92 0.00 -12.77 -14.83
N LYS A 93 -1.30 -12.84 -14.55
CA LYS A 93 -2.33 -12.38 -15.47
C LYS A 93 -2.12 -10.87 -15.62
N ALA A 94 -1.60 -10.43 -16.77
CA ALA A 94 -1.53 -9.02 -17.08
C ALA A 94 -2.94 -8.43 -16.90
N PRO A 95 -3.10 -7.31 -16.16
CA PRO A 95 -4.40 -6.65 -16.13
C PRO A 95 -4.76 -6.32 -17.57
N ALA A 96 -6.01 -6.63 -17.97
CA ALA A 96 -6.52 -6.33 -19.31
C ALA A 96 -6.14 -4.89 -19.66
N GLU A 97 -5.48 -4.68 -20.80
CA GLU A 97 -4.87 -3.40 -21.18
C GLU A 97 -5.89 -2.24 -21.10
N ASP A 98 -7.18 -2.54 -21.35
CA ASP A 98 -8.31 -1.63 -21.23
C ASP A 98 -8.56 -1.13 -19.79
N ALA A 99 -8.38 -2.00 -18.78
CA ALA A 99 -8.57 -1.63 -17.37
C ALA A 99 -7.45 -0.73 -16.85
N SER A 100 -6.23 -0.90 -17.37
CA SER A 100 -5.12 0.02 -17.09
C SER A 100 -5.31 1.37 -17.77
N ALA A 101 -5.73 1.39 -19.03
CA ALA A 101 -5.98 2.63 -19.76
C ALA A 101 -7.11 3.46 -19.11
N ALA A 102 -8.20 2.81 -18.71
CA ALA A 102 -9.32 3.49 -18.03
C ALA A 102 -8.88 4.15 -16.71
N ARG A 103 -8.04 3.47 -15.92
CA ARG A 103 -7.50 4.04 -14.66
C ARG A 103 -6.59 5.24 -14.90
N VAL A 104 -5.79 5.22 -15.97
CA VAL A 104 -4.94 6.36 -16.32
C VAL A 104 -5.79 7.57 -16.67
N VAL A 105 -6.84 7.40 -17.48
CA VAL A 105 -7.77 8.48 -17.83
C VAL A 105 -8.47 9.05 -16.58
N GLU A 106 -8.89 8.19 -15.65
CA GLU A 106 -9.51 8.62 -14.39
C GLU A 106 -8.53 9.42 -13.52
N LEU A 107 -7.27 8.96 -13.41
CA LEU A 107 -6.23 9.65 -12.65
C LEU A 107 -5.85 11.00 -13.27
N GLU A 108 -5.79 11.09 -14.60
CA GLU A 108 -5.53 12.34 -15.32
C GLU A 108 -6.67 13.36 -15.09
N ALA A 109 -7.92 12.91 -15.14
CA ALA A 109 -9.07 13.76 -14.84
C ALA A 109 -9.06 14.25 -13.37
N ALA A 110 -8.71 13.38 -12.42
CA ALA A 110 -8.58 13.74 -11.01
C ALA A 110 -7.45 14.77 -10.78
N LEU A 111 -6.30 14.61 -11.45
CA LEU A 111 -5.19 15.55 -11.40
C LEU A 111 -5.56 16.93 -11.96
N ALA A 112 -6.26 16.97 -13.09
CA ALA A 112 -6.72 18.22 -13.69
C ALA A 112 -7.67 18.98 -12.73
N LYS A 113 -8.59 18.27 -12.08
CA LYS A 113 -9.49 18.84 -11.08
C LYS A 113 -8.74 19.36 -9.85
N ALA A 114 -7.82 18.56 -9.30
CA ALA A 114 -7.03 18.96 -8.14
C ALA A 114 -6.19 20.22 -8.42
N ARG A 115 -5.63 20.34 -9.63
CA ARG A 115 -4.90 21.54 -10.06
C ARG A 115 -5.79 22.78 -10.12
N SER A 116 -6.98 22.65 -10.72
CA SER A 116 -7.95 23.75 -10.77
C SER A 116 -8.40 24.22 -9.37
N GLU A 117 -8.61 23.29 -8.44
CA GLU A 117 -8.95 23.60 -7.05
C GLU A 117 -7.79 24.31 -6.33
N ALA A 118 -6.55 23.89 -6.56
CA ALA A 118 -5.36 24.53 -6.01
C ALA A 118 -5.18 25.97 -6.52
N ASP A 119 -5.39 26.21 -7.82
CA ASP A 119 -5.31 27.54 -8.42
C ASP A 119 -6.39 28.48 -7.85
N SER A 120 -7.62 27.98 -7.67
CA SER A 120 -8.70 28.75 -7.03
C SER A 120 -8.40 29.08 -5.56
N ALA A 121 -7.83 28.12 -4.81
CA ALA A 121 -7.42 28.35 -3.42
C ALA A 121 -6.30 29.40 -3.31
N LEU A 122 -5.35 29.40 -4.24
CA LEU A 122 -4.27 30.38 -4.30
C LEU A 122 -4.82 31.79 -4.58
N ALA A 123 -5.77 31.93 -5.51
CA ALA A 123 -6.42 33.21 -5.79
C ALA A 123 -7.13 33.78 -4.55
N ARG A 124 -7.91 32.93 -3.84
CA ARG A 124 -8.57 33.32 -2.58
C ARG A 124 -7.59 33.72 -1.48
N ALA A 125 -6.43 33.07 -1.41
CA ALA A 125 -5.39 33.46 -0.45
C ALA A 125 -4.86 34.87 -0.75
N GLY A 126 -4.64 35.21 -2.02
CA GLY A 126 -4.25 36.55 -2.43
C GLY A 126 -5.29 37.62 -2.07
N GLU A 127 -6.58 37.34 -2.27
CA GLU A 127 -7.67 38.25 -1.86
C GLU A 127 -7.69 38.49 -0.34
N LEU A 128 -7.46 37.44 0.45
CA LEU A 128 -7.38 37.56 1.91
C LEU A 128 -6.17 38.39 2.36
N ASP A 129 -5.02 38.27 1.69
CA ASP A 129 -3.85 39.08 2.00
C ASP A 129 -4.10 40.58 1.75
N VAL A 130 -4.81 40.92 0.67
CA VAL A 130 -5.24 42.31 0.39
C VAL A 130 -6.19 42.83 1.47
N LEU A 131 -7.16 42.01 1.91
CA LEU A 131 -8.09 42.39 2.98
C LEU A 131 -7.38 42.59 4.32
N ILE A 132 -6.40 41.74 4.65
CA ILE A 132 -5.60 41.88 5.88
C ILE A 132 -4.79 43.18 5.83
N ALA A 133 -4.18 43.52 4.69
CA ALA A 133 -3.44 44.77 4.53
C ALA A 133 -4.36 45.99 4.75
N LYS A 134 -5.55 45.98 4.15
CA LYS A 134 -6.54 47.06 4.31
C LYS A 134 -6.99 47.20 5.76
N LEU A 135 -7.38 46.11 6.42
CA LEU A 135 -7.80 46.14 7.83
C LEU A 135 -6.70 46.62 8.77
N THR A 136 -5.44 46.32 8.44
CA THR A 136 -4.29 46.81 9.21
C THR A 136 -4.15 48.32 9.07
N ALA A 137 -4.24 48.86 7.85
CA ALA A 137 -4.20 50.29 7.61
C ALA A 137 -5.37 51.04 8.27
N ASP A 138 -6.59 50.50 8.19
CA ASP A 138 -7.78 51.07 8.83
C ASP A 138 -7.62 51.09 10.37
N ALA A 139 -7.06 50.04 10.96
CA ALA A 139 -6.79 49.97 12.39
C ALA A 139 -5.75 51.00 12.85
N ASP A 140 -4.67 51.20 12.06
CA ASP A 140 -3.65 52.20 12.37
C ASP A 140 -4.21 53.63 12.26
N ALA A 141 -5.05 53.89 11.25
CA ALA A 141 -5.76 55.16 11.11
C ALA A 141 -6.72 55.43 12.28
N ALA A 142 -7.45 54.40 12.73
CA ALA A 142 -8.34 54.51 13.90
C ALA A 142 -7.56 54.83 15.17
N LYS A 143 -6.41 54.17 15.40
CA LYS A 143 -5.53 54.45 16.54
C LYS A 143 -5.03 55.90 16.54
N ALA A 144 -4.66 56.44 15.38
CA ALA A 144 -4.22 57.83 15.26
C ALA A 144 -5.35 58.81 15.62
N ARG A 145 -6.58 58.56 15.14
CA ARG A 145 -7.76 59.39 15.47
C ARG A 145 -8.10 59.35 16.95
N ILE A 146 -8.04 58.17 17.58
CA ILE A 146 -8.25 58.02 19.03
C ILE A 146 -7.26 58.91 19.80
N ALA A 147 -5.98 58.86 19.45
CA ALA A 147 -4.95 59.66 20.12
C ALA A 147 -5.17 61.18 19.96
N GLU A 148 -5.72 61.62 18.82
CA GLU A 148 -6.07 63.02 18.57
C GLU A 148 -7.30 63.45 19.39
N LEU A 149 -8.36 62.64 19.39
CA LEU A 149 -9.57 62.90 20.18
C LEU A 149 -9.28 62.92 21.68
N GLU A 150 -8.41 62.04 22.19
CA GLU A 150 -7.99 62.04 23.60
C GLU A 150 -7.27 63.35 23.98
N LYS A 151 -6.44 63.91 23.08
CA LYS A 151 -5.80 65.22 23.30
C LYS A 151 -6.80 66.36 23.32
N LEU A 152 -7.75 66.38 22.38
CA LEU A 152 -8.78 67.41 22.31
C LEU A 152 -9.74 67.37 23.51
N ALA A 153 -10.13 66.17 23.95
CA ALA A 153 -10.99 65.98 25.11
C ALA A 153 -10.33 66.43 26.42
N ALA A 154 -8.99 66.41 26.52
CA ALA A 154 -8.25 66.85 27.69
C ALA A 154 -8.21 68.39 27.89
N GLY A 155 -8.60 69.19 26.89
CA GLY A 155 -8.57 70.65 26.94
C GLY A 155 -9.95 71.35 26.93
N ALA A 156 -11.03 70.62 27.23
CA ALA A 156 -12.35 70.80 26.62
C ALA A 156 -13.08 72.16 26.76
N GLY A 157 -13.75 72.52 25.65
CA GLY A 157 -15.06 73.17 25.60
C GLY A 157 -16.22 72.25 25.15
N ASP A 158 -15.97 71.22 24.31
CA ASP A 158 -17.00 70.32 23.73
C ASP A 158 -16.73 68.83 24.06
N ALA A 159 -16.73 68.48 25.36
CA ALA A 159 -16.32 67.15 25.84
C ALA A 159 -17.24 65.99 25.45
N ASP A 160 -18.54 66.21 25.25
CA ASP A 160 -19.52 65.13 25.08
C ASP A 160 -19.55 64.55 23.66
N LYS A 161 -19.35 65.36 22.62
CA LYS A 161 -19.20 64.86 21.23
C LYS A 161 -17.88 64.12 21.04
N LEU A 162 -16.79 64.64 21.61
CA LEU A 162 -15.47 64.01 21.53
C LEU A 162 -15.44 62.64 22.22
N ARG A 163 -16.19 62.47 23.32
CA ARG A 163 -16.35 61.15 23.97
C ARG A 163 -17.13 60.16 23.10
N ALA A 164 -18.20 60.59 22.45
CA ALA A 164 -18.97 59.72 21.55
C ALA A 164 -18.14 59.24 20.36
N ASP A 165 -17.34 60.12 19.75
CA ASP A 165 -16.45 59.77 18.64
C ASP A 165 -15.30 58.84 19.08
N LEU A 166 -14.79 59.04 20.31
CA LEU A 166 -13.77 58.18 20.91
C LEU A 166 -14.27 56.75 21.14
N ASP A 167 -15.49 56.60 21.68
CA ASP A 167 -16.09 55.30 21.95
C ASP A 167 -16.39 54.55 20.65
N ALA A 168 -16.86 55.26 19.61
CA ALA A 168 -17.05 54.69 18.28
C ALA A 168 -15.74 54.20 17.65
N ALA A 169 -14.66 54.98 17.78
CA ALA A 169 -13.34 54.59 17.27
C ALA A 169 -12.74 53.40 18.05
N LYS A 170 -12.93 53.34 19.38
CA LYS A 170 -12.52 52.20 20.22
C LYS A 170 -13.28 50.93 19.85
N ALA A 171 -14.58 51.03 19.56
CA ALA A 171 -15.39 49.91 19.09
C ALA A 171 -14.91 49.40 17.71
N ALA A 172 -14.59 50.29 16.78
CA ALA A 172 -14.04 49.93 15.47
C ALA A 172 -12.67 49.23 15.57
N LEU A 173 -11.80 49.71 16.47
CA LEU A 173 -10.51 49.08 16.74
C LEU A 173 -10.67 47.68 17.34
N ALA A 174 -11.56 47.51 18.31
CA ALA A 174 -11.85 46.21 18.93
C ALA A 174 -12.39 45.20 17.89
N ALA A 175 -13.23 45.65 16.96
CA ALA A 175 -13.72 44.81 15.86
C ALA A 175 -12.60 44.37 14.91
N ALA A 176 -11.70 45.28 14.55
CA ALA A 176 -10.54 44.97 13.70
C ALA A 176 -9.57 43.98 14.38
N GLU A 177 -9.33 44.13 15.69
CA GLU A 177 -8.48 43.25 16.47
C GLU A 177 -9.11 41.85 16.67
N ALA A 178 -10.43 41.77 16.84
CA ALA A 178 -11.15 40.50 16.91
C ALA A 178 -11.02 39.69 15.60
N LEU A 179 -11.13 40.34 14.45
CA LEU A 179 -10.91 39.73 13.13
C LEU A 179 -9.46 39.26 12.96
N ARG A 180 -8.49 40.05 13.43
CA ARG A 180 -7.05 39.68 13.42
C ARG A 180 -6.74 38.52 14.37
N GLY A 181 -7.43 38.40 15.50
CA GLY A 181 -7.30 37.33 16.49
C GLY A 181 -7.97 36.02 16.08
N GLY A 182 -9.11 36.08 15.38
CA GLY A 182 -9.85 34.92 14.88
C GLY A 182 -9.02 34.03 13.94
N GLY A 183 -8.19 34.64 13.09
CA GLY A 183 -7.28 33.93 12.20
C GLY A 183 -6.20 33.10 12.93
N ARG A 184 -5.75 33.55 14.12
CA ARG A 184 -4.77 32.79 14.94
C ARG A 184 -5.40 31.57 15.62
N ARG A 185 -6.68 31.65 16.01
CA ARG A 185 -7.42 30.54 16.63
C ARG A 185 -7.76 29.46 15.59
N GLN A 186 -8.20 29.85 14.39
CA GLN A 186 -8.47 28.89 13.30
C GLN A 186 -7.20 28.17 12.81
N ARG A 187 -6.04 28.84 12.73
CA ARG A 187 -4.76 28.19 12.37
C ARG A 187 -4.27 27.17 13.41
N ARG A 188 -4.61 27.33 14.69
CA ARG A 188 -4.28 26.33 15.73
C ARG A 188 -5.19 25.11 15.69
N ALA A 189 -6.46 25.27 15.30
CA ALA A 189 -7.40 24.15 15.17
C ALA A 189 -7.03 23.22 14.01
N ARG A 190 -6.60 23.76 12.86
CA ARG A 190 -6.17 22.96 11.69
C ARG A 190 -4.84 22.20 11.84
N ARG A 191 -4.04 22.47 12.86
CA ARG A 191 -2.77 21.75 13.13
C ARG A 191 -2.93 20.56 14.07
N ARG A 192 -4.13 20.32 14.60
CA ARG A 192 -4.42 19.29 15.61
C ARG A 192 -5.43 18.23 15.18
N GLY A 193 -5.96 18.32 13.97
CA GLY A 193 -6.81 17.30 13.33
C GLY A 193 -6.14 16.85 12.04
#